data_AF-A0A453E6W9-F1
#
_entry.id   AF-A0A453E6W9-F1
#
_cell.length_a   1.000
_cell.length_b   1.000
_cell.length_c   1.000
_cell.angle_alpha   90.00
_cell.angle_beta   90.00
_cell.angle_gamma   90.00
#
_symmetry.space_group_name_H-M   'P 1'
#
loop_
_entity.id
_entity.type
_entity.pdbx_description
1 polymer ?
#
loop_
_entity_poly.entity_id
_entity_poly.type
_entity_poly.pdbx_seq_one_letter_code
_entity_poly.pdbx_strand_id
1 'polypeptide(L)' 'MIGGKKLGNMHDALSNTRTDGIGALIREGAAAYLNSIVNKKFPFTTQQVKDCIVVAVTSDGAASAQAGVFKKANEFHY' A
#
# COMPACT_ATOMS: atom_id res chain seq x y z
N MET A 1 -7.99 8.14 24.00
CA MET A 1 -8.55 7.03 23.20
C MET A 1 -7.71 6.87 21.95
N ILE A 2 -6.65 6.06 21.99
CA ILE A 2 -5.90 5.70 20.77
C ILE A 2 -6.25 4.25 20.51
N GLY A 3 -7.50 4.05 20.09
CA GLY A 3 -8.02 2.73 19.75
C GLY A 3 -7.27 2.24 18.52
N GLY A 4 -6.54 1.14 18.69
CA GLY A 4 -6.03 0.34 17.60
C GLY A 4 -7.18 -0.15 16.72
N LYS A 5 -7.66 0.69 15.81
CA LYS A 5 -8.40 0.23 14.63
C LYS A 5 -7.41 -0.56 13.81
N LYS A 6 -7.38 -1.86 14.11
CA LYS A 6 -7.12 -2.93 13.15
C LYS A 6 -7.59 -2.42 11.79
N LEU A 7 -6.70 -2.42 10.79
CA LEU A 7 -7.04 -2.19 9.40
C LEU A 7 -8.21 -3.15 9.07
N GLY A 8 -9.45 -2.67 9.23
CA GLY A 8 -10.59 -3.53 9.58
C GLY A 8 -11.11 -4.33 8.39
N ASN A 9 -10.77 -3.88 7.20
CA ASN A 9 -11.03 -4.49 5.92
C ASN A 9 -10.26 -3.68 4.85
N MET A 10 -10.23 -4.20 3.63
CA MET A 10 -9.54 -3.57 2.49
C MET A 10 -10.04 -2.14 2.19
N HIS A 11 -11.33 -1.88 2.42
CA HIS A 11 -11.96 -0.60 2.09
C HIS A 11 -11.46 0.52 3.01
N ASP A 12 -11.37 0.26 4.32
CA ASP A 12 -10.75 1.20 5.27
C ASP A 12 -9.29 1.51 4.93
N ALA A 13 -8.55 0.55 4.37
CA ALA A 13 -7.18 0.76 3.93
C ALA A 13 -7.10 1.71 2.74
N LEU A 14 -7.97 1.53 1.73
CA LEU A 14 -8.05 2.43 0.58
C LEU A 14 -8.52 3.82 0.97
N SER A 15 -9.47 3.92 1.90
CA SER A 15 -10.04 5.19 2.37
C SER A 15 -9.26 5.84 3.52
N ASN A 16 -8.04 5.38 3.80
CA ASN A 16 -7.26 5.89 4.92
C ASN A 16 -6.98 7.40 4.76
N THR A 17 -7.39 8.22 5.73
CA THR A 17 -7.30 9.69 5.64
C THR A 17 -6.00 10.28 6.19
N ARG A 18 -5.08 9.44 6.70
CA ARG A 18 -3.76 9.91 7.14
C ARG A 18 -3.00 10.54 5.98
N THR A 19 -2.37 11.68 6.24
CA THR A 19 -1.63 12.46 5.24
C THR A 19 -0.13 12.21 5.30
N ASP A 20 0.35 11.45 6.28
CA ASP A 20 1.74 11.01 6.43
C ASP A 20 2.09 9.83 5.50
N GLY A 21 3.38 9.51 5.41
CA GLY A 21 3.91 8.45 4.54
C GLY A 21 3.34 7.08 4.84
N ILE A 22 3.04 6.78 6.11
CA ILE A 22 2.36 5.53 6.50
C ILE A 22 0.93 5.50 5.95
N GLY A 23 0.21 6.61 6.00
CA GLY A 23 -1.11 6.76 5.37
C GLY A 23 -1.07 6.50 3.86
N ALA A 24 -0.09 7.08 3.18
CA ALA A 24 0.13 6.86 1.75
C ALA A 24 0.46 5.40 1.43
N LEU A 25 1.34 4.77 2.22
CA LEU A 25 1.73 3.37 2.06
C LEU A 25 0.53 2.43 2.23
N ILE A 26 -0.35 2.70 3.19
CA ILE A 26 -1.55 1.88 3.42
C ILE A 26 -2.48 1.93 2.20
N ARG A 27 -2.75 3.12 1.65
CA ARG A 27 -3.64 3.26 0.48
C ARG A 27 -3.07 2.60 -0.77
N GLU A 28 -1.84 2.99 -1.14
CA GLU A 28 -1.20 2.52 -2.36
C GLU A 28 -0.80 1.04 -2.27
N GLY A 29 -0.36 0.59 -1.09
CA GLY A 29 -0.04 -0.80 -0.80
C GLY A 29 -1.27 -1.70 -0.84
N ALA A 30 -2.43 -1.25 -0.35
CA ALA A 30 -3.67 -2.00 -0.46
C ALA A 30 -4.13 -2.12 -1.93
N ALA A 31 -4.06 -1.04 -2.71
CA ALA A 31 -4.33 -1.09 -4.14
C ALA A 31 -3.36 -2.02 -4.88
N ALA A 32 -2.06 -1.93 -4.58
CA ALA A 32 -1.03 -2.79 -5.17
C ALA A 32 -1.26 -4.26 -4.83
N TYR A 33 -1.71 -4.55 -3.61
CA TYR A 33 -2.06 -5.90 -3.19
C TYR A 33 -3.21 -6.47 -4.02
N LEU A 34 -4.31 -5.72 -4.19
CA LEU A 34 -5.42 -6.14 -5.06
C LEU A 34 -4.95 -6.36 -6.49
N ASN A 35 -4.25 -5.38 -7.05
CA ASN A 35 -3.76 -5.43 -8.42
C ASN A 35 -2.84 -6.63 -8.64
N SER A 36 -1.99 -6.99 -7.67
CA SER A 36 -1.14 -8.19 -7.76
C SER A 36 -1.91 -9.52 -7.81
N ILE A 37 -3.15 -9.56 -7.33
CA ILE A 37 -4.00 -10.75 -7.33
C ILE A 37 -4.83 -10.82 -8.62
N VAL A 38 -5.38 -9.68 -9.05
CA VAL A 38 -6.37 -9.65 -10.14
C VAL A 38 -5.77 -9.30 -11.51
N ASN A 39 -4.70 -8.51 -11.55
CA ASN A 39 -4.06 -8.06 -12.78
C ASN A 39 -2.79 -8.86 -13.06
N LYS A 40 -2.85 -9.76 -14.04
CA LYS A 40 -1.72 -10.61 -14.46
C LYS A 40 -0.52 -9.83 -15.01
N LYS A 41 -0.70 -8.57 -15.38
CA LYS A 41 0.35 -7.67 -15.89
C LYS A 41 0.85 -6.69 -14.82
N PHE A 42 0.36 -6.80 -13.59
CA PHE A 42 0.85 -5.97 -12.50
C PHE A 42 2.35 -6.27 -12.25
N PRO A 43 3.20 -5.26 -12.09
CA PRO A 43 4.65 -5.45 -12.08
C PRO A 43 5.19 -6.12 -10.80
N PHE A 44 4.36 -6.31 -9.77
CA PHE A 44 4.74 -6.98 -8.53
C PHE A 44 3.90 -8.22 -8.27
N THR A 45 4.53 -9.26 -7.74
CA THR A 45 3.82 -10.39 -7.15
C THR A 45 3.20 -10.00 -5.81
N THR A 46 2.17 -10.72 -5.38
CA THR A 46 1.54 -10.51 -4.06
C THR A 46 2.53 -10.62 -2.90
N GLN A 47 3.54 -11.50 -3.00
CA GLN A 47 4.56 -11.63 -1.96
C GLN A 47 5.48 -10.40 -1.93
N GLN A 48 5.93 -9.91 -3.08
CA GLN A 48 6.74 -8.69 -3.16
C GLN A 48 6.01 -7.47 -2.59
N VAL A 49 4.70 -7.34 -2.84
CA VAL A 49 3.90 -6.26 -2.24
C VAL A 49 3.92 -6.35 -0.71
N LYS A 50 3.71 -7.54 -0.13
CA LYS A 50 3.77 -7.73 1.34
C LYS A 50 5.14 -7.39 1.91
N ASP A 51 6.21 -7.89 1.29
CA ASP A 51 7.57 -7.69 1.77
C ASP A 51 7.96 -6.20 1.71
N CYS A 52 7.63 -5.52 0.61
CA CYS A 52 7.83 -4.08 0.47
C CYS A 52 7.08 -3.28 1.55
N ILE A 53 5.83 -3.65 1.87
CA ILE A 53 5.07 -3.00 2.94
C ILE A 53 5.80 -3.17 4.27
N VAL A 54 6.17 -4.40 4.65
CA VAL A 54 6.85 -4.71 5.93
C VAL A 54 8.14 -3.91 6.08
N VAL A 55 8.94 -3.80 5.02
CA VAL A 55 10.18 -3.01 5.03
C VAL A 55 9.89 -1.51 5.15
N ALA A 56 8.89 -1.01 4.42
CA ALA A 56 8.60 0.41 4.32
C ALA A 56 7.94 1.00 5.58
N VAL A 57 7.26 0.21 6.42
CA VAL A 57 6.64 0.73 7.67
C VAL A 57 7.65 1.20 8.71
N THR A 58 8.94 0.96 8.50
CA THR A 58 10.02 1.26 9.46
C THR A 58 10.25 2.76 9.67
N SER A 59 9.86 3.61 8.72
CA SER A 59 9.92 5.07 8.87
C SER A 59 8.94 5.77 7.93
N ASP A 60 8.56 7.00 8.28
CA ASP A 60 7.68 7.82 7.44
C ASP A 60 8.25 8.06 6.02
N GLY A 61 9.55 8.36 5.93
CA GLY A 61 10.22 8.57 4.65
C GLY A 61 10.27 7.32 3.78
N ALA A 62 10.58 6.15 4.36
CA ALA A 62 10.55 4.88 3.64
C ALA A 62 9.14 4.52 3.17
N ALA A 63 8.14 4.76 4.02
CA ALA A 63 6.73 4.56 3.69
C ALA A 63 6.29 5.45 2.53
N SER A 64 6.64 6.74 2.56
CA SER A 64 6.32 7.68 1.48
C SER A 64 7.01 7.29 0.17
N ALA A 65 8.28 6.88 0.21
CA ALA A 65 9.01 6.45 -0.99
C ALA A 65 8.36 5.19 -1.62
N GLN A 66 8.07 4.18 -0.80
CA GLN A 66 7.44 2.95 -1.28
C GLN A 66 6.00 3.19 -1.77
N ALA A 67 5.24 4.08 -1.12
CA ALA A 67 3.93 4.49 -1.60
C ALA A 67 4.00 5.09 -3.01
N GLY A 68 5.03 5.91 -3.30
CA GLY A 68 5.26 6.46 -4.64
C GLY A 68 5.57 5.39 -5.70
N VAL A 69 6.27 4.32 -5.33
CA VAL A 69 6.51 3.16 -6.23
C VAL A 69 5.20 2.43 -6.52
N PHE A 70 4.42 2.12 -5.49
CA PHE A 70 3.13 1.45 -5.65
C PHE A 70 2.14 2.28 -6.45
N LYS A 71 2.09 3.60 -6.24
CA LYS A 71 1.24 4.51 -7.03
C LYS A 71 1.51 4.36 -8.54
N LYS A 72 2.78 4.44 -8.94
CA LYS A 72 3.17 4.28 -10.36
C LYS A 72 2.77 2.91 -10.91
N ALA A 73 2.94 1.85 -10.13
CA ALA A 73 2.54 0.50 -10.54
C ALA A 73 1.02 0.34 -10.64
N ASN A 74 0.26 0.98 -9.74
CA ASN A 74 -1.21 0.99 -9.75
C ASN A 74 -1.76 1.74 -10.96
N GLU A 75 -1.11 2.83 -11.37
CA GLU A 75 -1.48 3.64 -12.53
C GLU A 75 -1.06 2.99 -13.87
N PHE A 76 -0.15 2.01 -13.84
CA PHE A 76 0.36 1.36 -15.04
C PHE A 76 -0.66 0.33 -15.58
N HIS A 77 -1.47 0.76 -16.55
CA HIS A 77 -2.47 -0.05 -17.24
C HIS A 77 -2.05 -0.29 -18.70
N TYR A 78 -1.36 -1.40 -18.99
CA TYR A 78 -1.11 -1.86 -20.37
C TYR A 78 -1.43 -3.34 -20.50
#